data_AF-A0A8T2ACR9-F1
#
_entry.id   AF-A0A8T2ACR9-F1
#
_cell.length_a   1.000
_cell.length_b   1.000
_cell.length_c   1.000
_cell.angle_alpha   90.00
_cell.angle_beta   90.00
_cell.angle_gamma   90.00
#
_symmetry.space_group_name_H-M   'P 1'
#
loop_
_entity.id
_entity.type
_entity.pdbx_description
1 polymer ?
#
loop_
_entity_poly.entity_id
_entity_poly.type
_entity_poly.pdbx_seq_one_letter_code
_entity_poly.pdbx_strand_id
1 'polypeptide(L)'
;MVDMDWKRKMVSSDLPNSPKLSSKLHVTIPSPFKILPVSSPISCSAPALCSAYELYLRLPELRKLWSSRDFPTWTSEPILKPALQALEISFRLVFAVCSDTRPYINHREWNRRLDSLVTKQIQLVAAICEEDDEEEGDSAAPVSDGRSSLSLLPQLATWRRSEALGKKILSTIDNEMSRCKYTLGLGEQNIAGKPNLRYDAICRPNEIYSLKDNPYADHIDNQENQTLYIIHQILESWIYASGNLLNRIVSSIEEEKFEKASNDVYLLEKIWKLLAEIEDLHMLMDPEDFLKLKKQLQIKSTGKADAFCFRSEGLVY
;
A
#
# COMPACT_ATOMS: atom_id res chain seq x y z
N MET A 1 -73.65 26.66 -26.54
CA MET A 1 -73.11 27.90 -25.95
C MET A 1 -72.31 27.47 -24.74
N VAL A 2 -71.10 28.00 -24.62
CA VAL A 2 -70.16 27.73 -23.52
C VAL A 2 -70.90 27.85 -22.19
N ASP A 3 -70.71 26.87 -21.31
CA ASP A 3 -70.86 27.14 -19.90
C ASP A 3 -69.66 26.56 -19.15
N MET A 4 -69.01 27.46 -18.44
CA MET A 4 -67.76 27.28 -17.71
C MET A 4 -68.07 27.22 -16.22
N ASP A 5 -67.55 26.17 -15.61
CA ASP A 5 -66.84 26.15 -14.33
C ASP A 5 -67.36 26.98 -13.16
N TRP A 6 -67.78 26.26 -12.11
CA TRP A 6 -66.98 26.15 -10.89
C TRP A 6 -67.68 25.20 -9.88
N LYS A 7 -66.98 24.16 -9.41
CA LYS A 7 -66.91 23.81 -7.97
C LYS A 7 -66.08 22.56 -7.70
N ARG A 8 -65.08 22.78 -6.87
CA ARG A 8 -64.15 21.85 -6.25
C ARG A 8 -64.86 20.96 -5.21
N LYS A 9 -64.61 19.63 -5.22
CA LYS A 9 -64.54 18.76 -4.01
C LYS A 9 -63.89 17.39 -4.32
N MET A 10 -62.88 17.06 -3.51
CA MET A 10 -62.17 15.77 -3.29
C MET A 10 -63.15 14.59 -3.01
N VAL A 11 -62.87 13.27 -3.15
CA VAL A 11 -61.68 12.41 -3.30
C VAL A 11 -62.15 10.95 -3.60
N SER A 12 -61.27 10.11 -4.20
CA SER A 12 -61.29 8.61 -4.26
C SER A 12 -62.34 7.96 -5.19
N SER A 13 -62.14 6.86 -5.92
CA SER A 13 -61.13 5.77 -5.97
C SER A 13 -61.27 5.03 -7.31
N ASP A 14 -60.28 4.17 -7.59
CA ASP A 14 -60.35 2.91 -8.35
C ASP A 14 -59.45 2.82 -9.59
N LEU A 15 -58.46 1.93 -9.46
CA LEU A 15 -57.52 1.50 -10.49
C LEU A 15 -58.23 0.99 -11.75
N PRO A 16 -57.53 1.07 -12.89
CA PRO A 16 -57.53 -0.08 -13.78
C PRO A 16 -56.12 -0.50 -14.23
N ASN A 17 -55.89 -1.80 -14.07
CA ASN A 17 -55.34 -2.75 -15.04
C ASN A 17 -54.21 -2.29 -15.98
N SER A 18 -53.06 -2.96 -15.79
CA SER A 18 -51.93 -3.07 -16.72
C SER A 18 -52.32 -3.51 -18.14
N PRO A 19 -51.62 -3.00 -19.18
CA PRO A 19 -51.39 -3.75 -20.40
C PRO A 19 -49.89 -4.01 -20.67
N LYS A 20 -49.62 -5.21 -21.19
CA LYS A 20 -48.31 -5.73 -21.58
C LYS A 20 -47.76 -5.09 -22.86
N LEU A 21 -46.46 -4.78 -22.78
CA LEU A 21 -45.40 -4.88 -23.81
C LEU A 21 -45.68 -4.34 -25.23
N SER A 22 -45.06 -3.20 -25.56
CA SER A 22 -44.57 -2.94 -26.92
C SER A 22 -43.06 -2.68 -26.87
N SER A 23 -42.33 -3.51 -27.61
CA SER A 23 -40.89 -3.47 -27.76
C SER A 23 -40.50 -2.37 -28.74
N LYS A 24 -39.89 -1.29 -28.23
CA LYS A 24 -38.99 -0.37 -28.96
C LYS A 24 -38.47 0.69 -27.98
N LEU A 25 -37.47 0.34 -27.17
CA LEU A 25 -36.56 1.31 -26.58
C LEU A 25 -35.22 1.14 -27.30
N HIS A 26 -34.89 2.10 -28.15
CA HIS A 26 -33.53 2.25 -28.64
C HIS A 26 -32.65 2.64 -27.45
N VAL A 27 -32.05 1.64 -26.81
CA VAL A 27 -30.95 1.84 -25.87
C VAL A 27 -29.71 2.05 -26.70
N THR A 28 -29.22 3.28 -26.75
CA THR A 28 -27.90 3.59 -27.29
C THR A 28 -26.86 3.03 -26.32
N ILE A 29 -26.36 1.82 -26.61
CA ILE A 29 -25.21 1.24 -25.92
C ILE A 29 -24.01 2.15 -26.23
N PRO A 30 -23.27 2.68 -25.23
CA PRO A 30 -22.04 3.39 -25.50
C PRO A 30 -21.10 2.43 -26.24
N SER A 31 -20.53 2.89 -27.36
CA SER A 31 -19.54 2.14 -28.13
C SER A 31 -18.52 1.49 -27.19
N PRO A 32 -18.15 0.20 -27.39
CA PRO A 32 -17.05 -0.37 -26.64
C PRO A 32 -15.83 0.54 -26.85
N PHE A 33 -15.17 0.86 -25.74
CA PHE A 33 -13.88 1.53 -25.75
C PHE A 33 -13.03 0.85 -26.82
N LYS A 34 -12.57 1.61 -27.82
CA LYS A 34 -11.54 1.15 -28.74
C LYS A 34 -10.30 0.93 -27.89
N ILE A 35 -10.11 -0.31 -27.45
CA ILE A 35 -8.83 -0.79 -26.95
C ILE A 35 -7.88 -0.60 -28.13
N LEU A 36 -7.07 0.46 -28.06
CA LEU A 36 -5.87 0.56 -28.88
C LEU A 36 -5.13 -0.75 -28.68
N PRO A 37 -4.71 -1.46 -29.75
CA PRO A 37 -3.89 -2.64 -29.57
C PRO A 37 -2.67 -2.19 -28.78
N VAL A 38 -2.57 -2.66 -27.53
CA VAL A 38 -1.34 -2.57 -26.75
C VAL A 38 -0.35 -3.39 -27.56
N SER A 39 0.46 -2.69 -28.33
CA SER A 39 1.56 -3.27 -29.08
C SER A 39 2.52 -3.89 -28.08
N SER A 40 2.46 -5.22 -27.95
CA SER A 40 3.48 -6.09 -27.35
C SER A 40 3.66 -5.93 -25.82
N PRO A 41 4.18 -6.95 -25.10
CA PRO A 41 4.47 -6.81 -23.68
C PRO A 41 5.39 -5.61 -23.49
N ILE A 42 5.13 -4.84 -22.43
CA ILE A 42 5.92 -3.67 -22.02
C ILE A 42 7.40 -4.02 -22.21
N SER A 43 8.09 -3.31 -23.11
CA SER A 43 9.49 -3.58 -23.44
C SER A 43 10.31 -3.65 -22.16
N CYS A 44 10.90 -4.82 -21.88
CA CYS A 44 11.81 -4.99 -20.76
C CYS A 44 12.90 -3.92 -20.87
N SER A 45 13.11 -3.14 -19.82
CA SER A 45 14.32 -2.34 -19.70
C SER A 45 15.55 -3.22 -19.86
N ALA A 46 16.64 -2.64 -20.40
CA ALA A 46 17.91 -3.35 -20.50
C ALA A 46 18.28 -3.95 -19.13
N PRO A 47 18.69 -5.24 -19.04
CA PRO A 47 18.96 -5.92 -17.77
C PRO A 47 19.90 -5.14 -16.84
N ALA A 48 20.90 -4.46 -17.41
CA ALA A 48 21.83 -3.61 -16.66
C ALA A 48 21.15 -2.46 -15.90
N LEU A 49 20.05 -1.90 -16.43
CA LEU A 49 19.28 -0.84 -15.78
C LEU A 49 18.45 -1.40 -14.61
N CYS A 50 17.86 -2.59 -14.78
CA CYS A 50 17.17 -3.28 -13.69
C CYS A 50 18.15 -3.59 -12.55
N SER A 51 19.32 -4.16 -12.85
CA SER A 51 20.34 -4.44 -11.84
C SER A 51 20.84 -3.18 -11.15
N ALA A 52 21.01 -2.07 -11.87
CA ALA A 52 21.41 -0.79 -11.27
C ALA A 52 20.35 -0.26 -10.29
N TYR A 53 19.07 -0.38 -10.62
CA TYR A 53 17.96 -0.03 -9.74
C TYR A 53 17.88 -0.95 -8.51
N GLU A 54 18.05 -2.27 -8.69
CA GLU A 54 18.06 -3.22 -7.58
C GLU A 54 19.21 -2.95 -6.59
N LEU A 55 20.40 -2.65 -7.12
CA LEU A 55 21.55 -2.26 -6.30
C LEU A 55 21.31 -0.90 -5.62
N TYR A 56 20.72 0.08 -6.32
CA TYR A 56 20.36 1.38 -5.76
C TYR A 56 19.47 1.25 -4.52
N LEU A 57 18.50 0.33 -4.54
CA LEU A 57 17.56 0.10 -3.45
C LEU A 57 18.00 -0.93 -2.41
N ARG A 58 19.13 -1.61 -2.63
CA ARG A 58 19.53 -2.79 -1.84
C ARG A 58 18.46 -3.88 -1.82
N LEU A 59 17.83 -4.08 -2.99
CA LEU A 59 16.79 -5.10 -3.17
C LEU A 59 17.26 -6.54 -2.94
N PRO A 60 18.50 -6.95 -3.28
CA PRO A 60 18.96 -8.29 -2.94
C PRO A 60 18.91 -8.57 -1.44
N GLU A 61 19.32 -7.61 -0.62
CA GLU A 61 19.26 -7.71 0.84
C GLU A 61 17.82 -7.71 1.36
N LEU A 62 16.96 -6.83 0.83
CA LEU A 62 15.55 -6.80 1.19
C LEU A 62 14.82 -8.10 0.78
N ARG A 63 15.03 -8.61 -0.43
CA ARG A 63 14.46 -9.88 -0.90
C ARG A 63 14.89 -11.05 -0.02
N LYS A 64 16.13 -11.05 0.47
CA LYS A 64 16.59 -12.07 1.43
C LYS A 64 15.79 -12.01 2.73
N LEU A 65 15.45 -10.81 3.22
CA LEU A 65 14.58 -10.65 4.39
C LEU A 65 13.15 -11.10 4.08
N TRP A 66 12.57 -10.67 2.96
CA TRP A 66 11.19 -11.02 2.59
C TRP A 66 10.97 -12.51 2.32
N SER A 67 11.97 -13.19 1.74
CA SER A 67 11.89 -14.61 1.40
C SER A 67 12.21 -15.55 2.56
N SER A 68 12.77 -15.04 3.66
CA SER A 68 13.04 -15.87 4.85
C SER A 68 11.73 -16.28 5.54
N ARG A 69 11.59 -17.58 5.78
CA ARG A 69 10.45 -18.22 6.45
C ARG A 69 10.83 -18.56 7.89
N ASP A 70 10.72 -17.57 8.76
CA ASP A 70 11.03 -17.72 10.18
C ASP A 70 9.85 -18.37 10.93
N PHE A 71 8.64 -18.28 10.36
CA PHE A 71 7.40 -18.81 10.92
C PHE A 71 6.64 -19.64 9.88
N PRO A 72 7.17 -20.83 9.51
CA PRO A 72 6.64 -21.61 8.38
C PRO A 72 5.20 -22.11 8.57
N THR A 73 4.71 -22.16 9.81
CA THR A 73 3.33 -22.51 10.14
C THR A 73 2.35 -21.35 9.88
N TRP A 74 2.84 -20.11 9.83
CA TRP A 74 2.00 -18.93 9.59
C TRP A 74 1.84 -18.70 8.09
N THR A 75 0.67 -19.08 7.57
CA THR A 75 0.36 -19.10 6.12
C THR A 75 0.56 -17.75 5.44
N SER A 76 0.31 -16.66 6.15
CA SER A 76 0.43 -15.30 5.62
C SER A 76 1.72 -14.58 5.96
N GLU A 77 2.69 -15.25 6.58
CA GLU A 77 4.06 -14.74 6.70
C GLU A 77 4.59 -14.09 5.39
N PRO A 78 4.48 -14.71 4.19
CA PRO A 78 5.08 -14.17 2.97
C PRO A 78 4.36 -12.92 2.43
N ILE A 79 3.17 -12.60 2.94
CA ILE A 79 2.41 -11.40 2.59
C ILE A 79 2.57 -10.34 3.70
N LEU A 80 2.38 -10.73 4.97
CA LEU A 80 2.43 -9.82 6.12
C LEU A 80 3.85 -9.37 6.46
N LYS A 81 4.86 -10.24 6.38
CA LYS A 81 6.25 -9.86 6.67
C LYS A 81 6.74 -8.69 5.79
N PRO A 82 6.66 -8.74 4.45
CA PRO A 82 7.04 -7.59 3.62
C PRO A 82 6.13 -6.37 3.84
N ALA A 83 4.83 -6.56 4.12
CA ALA A 83 3.92 -5.44 4.43
C ALA A 83 4.29 -4.72 5.75
N LEU A 84 4.63 -5.48 6.80
CA LEU A 84 5.07 -4.93 8.08
C LEU A 84 6.42 -4.22 7.94
N GLN A 85 7.32 -4.73 7.10
CA GLN A 85 8.58 -4.07 6.78
C GLN A 85 8.36 -2.78 5.98
N ALA A 86 7.40 -2.76 5.03
CA ALA A 86 7.00 -1.54 4.33
C ALA A 86 6.48 -0.47 5.30
N LEU A 87 5.71 -0.89 6.31
CA LEU A 87 5.20 -0.02 7.37
C LEU A 87 6.35 0.54 8.23
N GLU A 88 7.31 -0.28 8.63
CA GLU A 88 8.51 0.17 9.36
C GLU A 88 9.36 1.15 8.54
N ILE A 89 9.53 0.89 7.24
CA ILE A 89 10.21 1.80 6.31
C ILE A 89 9.42 3.12 6.18
N SER A 90 8.08 3.06 6.23
CA SER A 90 7.23 4.25 6.22
C SER A 90 7.41 5.09 7.49
N PHE A 91 7.63 4.49 8.65
CA PHE A 91 8.03 5.23 9.86
C PHE A 91 9.36 5.95 9.66
N ARG A 92 10.32 5.32 8.99
CA ARG A 92 11.59 5.97 8.62
C ARG A 92 11.37 7.14 7.67
N LEU A 93 10.44 7.04 6.71
CA LEU A 93 10.07 8.15 5.83
C LEU A 93 9.49 9.32 6.63
N VAL A 94 8.57 9.05 7.56
CA VAL A 94 8.02 10.05 8.49
C VAL A 94 9.14 10.72 9.27
N PHE A 95 10.06 9.95 9.84
CA PHE A 95 11.20 10.49 10.56
C PHE A 95 12.06 11.41 9.69
N ALA A 96 12.39 10.98 8.47
CA ALA A 96 13.21 11.74 7.53
C ALA A 96 12.56 13.08 7.17
N VAL A 97 11.27 13.07 6.81
CA VAL A 97 10.50 14.26 6.43
C VAL A 97 10.31 15.22 7.61
N CYS A 98 10.09 14.72 8.82
CA CYS A 98 10.02 15.56 10.03
C CYS A 98 11.39 16.12 10.45
N SER A 99 12.49 15.45 10.06
CA SER A 99 13.86 15.90 10.32
C SER A 99 14.33 16.95 9.33
N ASP A 100 13.76 16.97 8.13
CA ASP A 100 14.13 17.89 7.06
C ASP A 100 14.02 19.35 7.51
N THR A 101 15.07 20.13 7.27
CA THR A 101 15.15 21.54 7.67
C THR A 101 15.13 22.50 6.47
N ARG A 102 14.97 21.99 5.25
CA ARG A 102 14.95 22.81 4.04
C ARG A 102 13.75 23.76 4.06
N PRO A 103 13.91 25.04 3.68
CA PRO A 103 12.85 26.04 3.86
C PRO A 103 11.67 25.86 2.88
N TYR A 104 11.88 25.16 1.76
CA TYR A 104 10.87 24.95 0.72
C TYR A 104 10.02 23.69 0.93
N ILE A 105 10.34 22.84 1.91
CA ILE A 105 9.57 21.63 2.14
C ILE A 105 8.17 21.96 2.68
N ASN A 106 7.14 21.44 2.01
CA ASN A 106 5.76 21.58 2.47
C ASN A 106 5.44 20.50 3.52
N HIS A 107 5.93 20.68 4.75
CA HIS A 107 5.70 19.72 5.85
C HIS A 107 4.22 19.44 6.09
N ARG A 108 3.33 20.42 5.86
CA ARG A 108 1.89 20.24 6.05
C ARG A 108 1.34 19.20 5.07
N GLU A 109 1.68 19.34 3.79
CA GLU A 109 1.21 18.42 2.76
C GLU A 109 1.87 17.05 2.89
N TRP A 110 3.17 17.02 3.17
CA TRP A 110 3.89 15.79 3.49
C TRP A 110 3.24 15.04 4.65
N ASN A 111 2.99 15.69 5.79
CA ASN A 111 2.34 15.07 6.94
C ASN A 111 0.94 14.55 6.59
N ARG A 112 0.16 15.29 5.79
CA ARG A 112 -1.17 14.86 5.34
C ARG A 112 -1.10 13.61 4.46
N ARG A 113 -0.16 13.57 3.51
CA ARG A 113 0.02 12.44 2.59
C ARG A 113 0.58 11.21 3.30
N LEU A 114 1.55 11.38 4.20
CA LEU A 114 2.11 10.31 5.02
C LEU A 114 1.10 9.74 6.02
N ASP A 115 0.29 10.58 6.66
CA ASP A 115 -0.82 10.16 7.52
C ASP A 115 -1.83 9.28 6.77
N SER A 116 -2.26 9.74 5.59
CA SER A 116 -3.14 8.97 4.70
C SER A 116 -2.50 7.63 4.28
N LEU A 117 -1.23 7.67 3.88
CA LEU A 117 -0.49 6.49 3.43
C LEU A 117 -0.37 5.44 4.54
N VAL A 118 0.13 5.84 5.71
CA VAL A 118 0.34 4.94 6.85
C VAL A 118 -0.99 4.38 7.34
N THR A 119 -2.04 5.19 7.36
CA THR A 119 -3.40 4.71 7.69
C THR A 119 -3.86 3.60 6.74
N LYS A 120 -3.65 3.77 5.43
CA LYS A 120 -4.00 2.75 4.44
C LYS A 120 -3.16 1.48 4.56
N GLN A 121 -1.87 1.61 4.86
CA GLN A 121 -1.01 0.45 5.14
C GLN A 121 -1.50 -0.32 6.37
N ILE A 122 -1.86 0.37 7.45
CA ILE A 122 -2.40 -0.26 8.67
C ILE A 122 -3.73 -0.96 8.38
N GLN A 123 -4.64 -0.32 7.63
CA GLN A 123 -5.91 -0.92 7.22
C GLN A 123 -5.72 -2.20 6.39
N LEU A 124 -4.75 -2.20 5.48
CA LEU A 124 -4.39 -3.39 4.70
C LEU A 124 -3.78 -4.48 5.58
N VAL A 125 -2.86 -4.14 6.46
CA VAL A 125 -2.27 -5.09 7.42
C VAL A 125 -3.36 -5.70 8.30
N ALA A 126 -4.25 -4.89 8.87
CA ALA A 126 -5.36 -5.36 9.70
C ALA A 126 -6.29 -6.30 8.92
N ALA A 127 -6.63 -5.96 7.67
CA ALA A 127 -7.48 -6.80 6.83
C ALA A 127 -6.83 -8.16 6.51
N ILE A 128 -5.52 -8.20 6.23
CA ILE A 128 -4.80 -9.46 6.03
C ILE A 128 -4.75 -10.28 7.32
N CYS A 129 -4.54 -9.64 8.48
CA CYS A 129 -4.56 -10.30 9.79
C CYS A 129 -5.95 -10.87 10.14
N GLU A 130 -7.03 -10.18 9.78
CA GLU A 130 -8.42 -10.61 10.02
C GLU A 130 -8.75 -11.88 9.20
N GLU A 131 -8.30 -11.95 7.94
CA GLU A 131 -8.47 -13.15 7.10
C GLU A 131 -7.69 -14.36 7.62
N ASP A 132 -6.46 -14.15 8.13
CA ASP A 132 -5.66 -15.23 8.74
C ASP A 132 -6.38 -15.87 9.93
N ASP A 133 -7.14 -15.07 10.67
CA ASP A 133 -7.85 -15.50 11.85
C ASP A 133 -9.05 -16.42 11.51
N GLU A 134 -9.56 -16.39 10.28
CA GLU A 134 -10.69 -17.22 9.82
C GLU A 134 -10.27 -18.63 9.36
N GLU A 135 -8.97 -18.87 9.12
CA GLU A 135 -8.47 -20.19 8.74
C GLU A 135 -8.46 -21.13 9.96
N GLU A 136 -9.46 -22.01 10.08
CA GLU A 136 -9.48 -23.08 11.08
C GLU A 136 -8.29 -24.05 10.87
N GLY A 137 -7.25 -23.96 11.71
CA GLY A 137 -6.09 -24.86 11.65
C GLY A 137 -4.91 -24.46 12.54
N ASP A 138 -3.80 -25.19 12.40
CA ASP A 138 -2.52 -24.99 13.13
C ASP A 138 -1.72 -23.76 12.64
N SER A 139 -2.32 -22.92 11.77
CA SER A 139 -1.73 -21.68 11.26
C SER A 139 -1.84 -20.57 12.29
N ALA A 140 -1.00 -20.65 13.32
CA ALA A 140 -0.98 -19.66 14.39
C ALA A 140 0.00 -18.52 14.07
N ALA A 141 -0.51 -17.29 14.07
CA ALA A 141 0.33 -16.10 14.06
C ALA A 141 1.27 -16.10 15.28
N PRO A 142 2.55 -15.72 15.13
CA PRO A 142 3.50 -15.73 16.23
C PRO A 142 3.25 -14.57 17.19
N VAL A 143 2.52 -14.83 18.28
CA VAL A 143 2.13 -13.82 19.28
C VAL A 143 2.84 -14.00 20.63
N SER A 144 2.89 -12.93 21.42
CA SER A 144 3.48 -12.89 22.77
C SER A 144 2.91 -11.71 23.57
N ASP A 145 3.16 -11.67 24.88
CA ASP A 145 2.73 -10.54 25.73
C ASP A 145 3.64 -9.30 25.57
N GLY A 146 4.81 -9.48 24.94
CA GLY A 146 5.82 -8.42 24.77
C GLY A 146 5.44 -7.39 23.71
N ARG A 147 5.84 -6.13 23.92
CA ARG A 147 5.76 -5.08 22.89
C ARG A 147 7.09 -5.00 22.14
N SER A 148 7.02 -4.55 20.89
CA SER A 148 8.19 -4.19 20.10
C SER A 148 9.04 -3.17 20.84
N SER A 149 10.32 -3.47 20.97
CA SER A 149 11.33 -2.57 21.53
C SER A 149 12.19 -1.91 20.45
N LEU A 150 12.12 -2.41 19.22
CA LEU A 150 13.01 -2.02 18.12
C LEU A 150 12.32 -1.19 17.03
N SER A 151 10.98 -1.23 16.93
CA SER A 151 10.25 -0.37 15.99
C SER A 151 10.48 1.12 16.27
N LEU A 152 10.50 1.91 15.19
CA LEU A 152 10.65 3.35 15.23
C LEU A 152 9.39 4.08 15.71
N LEU A 153 8.21 3.45 15.67
CA LEU A 153 6.93 4.11 15.97
C LEU A 153 6.86 4.68 17.41
N PRO A 154 7.24 3.96 18.48
CA PRO A 154 7.33 4.54 19.82
C PRO A 154 8.19 5.81 19.89
N GLN A 155 9.28 5.86 19.12
CA GLN A 155 10.14 7.03 19.05
C GLN A 155 9.45 8.19 18.31
N LEU A 156 8.76 7.91 17.20
CA LEU A 156 7.97 8.92 16.49
C LEU A 156 6.88 9.54 17.37
N ALA A 157 6.25 8.74 18.22
CA ALA A 157 5.18 9.16 19.12
C ALA A 157 5.65 9.98 20.33
N THR A 158 6.97 10.05 20.57
CA THR A 158 7.57 10.82 21.67
C THR A 158 8.43 11.98 21.19
N TRP A 159 8.83 11.98 19.91
CA TRP A 159 9.66 13.03 19.34
C TRP A 159 8.85 14.26 18.92
N ARG A 160 9.18 15.43 19.49
CA ARG A 160 8.42 16.69 19.35
C ARG A 160 7.99 17.07 17.92
N ARG A 161 8.80 16.75 16.90
CA ARG A 161 8.48 17.10 15.50
C ARG A 161 7.46 16.16 14.86
N SER A 162 7.39 14.91 15.29
CA SER A 162 6.50 13.87 14.76
C SER A 162 5.44 13.41 15.75
N GLU A 163 5.46 13.88 17.01
CA GLU A 163 4.66 13.39 18.12
C GLU A 163 3.16 13.30 17.80
N ALA A 164 2.60 14.36 17.19
CA ALA A 164 1.19 14.38 16.82
C ALA A 164 0.84 13.29 15.80
N LEU A 165 1.70 13.09 14.80
CA LEU A 165 1.52 12.05 13.79
C LEU A 165 1.75 10.65 14.38
N GLY A 166 2.81 10.46 15.18
CA GLY A 166 3.10 9.20 15.83
C GLY A 166 1.99 8.74 16.78
N LYS A 167 1.45 9.63 17.61
CA LYS A 167 0.30 9.34 18.48
C LYS A 167 -0.96 8.99 17.69
N LYS A 168 -1.18 9.68 16.56
CA LYS A 168 -2.28 9.37 15.67
C LYS A 168 -2.13 7.98 15.04
N ILE A 169 -0.94 7.63 14.55
CA ILE A 169 -0.63 6.30 14.02
C ILE A 169 -0.91 5.21 15.08
N LEU A 170 -0.48 5.40 16.32
CA LEU A 170 -0.77 4.47 17.42
C LEU A 170 -2.27 4.29 17.66
N SER A 171 -3.05 5.37 17.61
CA SER A 171 -4.52 5.30 17.71
C SER A 171 -5.15 4.60 16.51
N THR A 172 -4.62 4.81 15.30
CA THR A 172 -5.08 4.11 14.10
C THR A 172 -4.83 2.61 14.22
N ILE A 173 -3.66 2.18 14.71
CA ILE A 173 -3.37 0.77 14.95
C ILE A 173 -4.38 0.19 15.95
N ASP A 174 -4.61 0.86 17.09
CA ASP A 174 -5.56 0.39 18.10
C ASP A 174 -6.98 0.20 17.53
N ASN A 175 -7.43 1.15 16.71
CA ASN A 175 -8.75 1.12 16.08
C ASN A 175 -8.87 0.03 15.00
N GLU A 176 -7.95 -0.01 14.04
CA GLU A 176 -8.03 -0.93 12.90
C GLU A 176 -7.76 -2.38 13.33
N MET A 177 -6.82 -2.58 14.26
CA MET A 177 -6.55 -3.92 14.77
C MET A 177 -7.66 -4.41 15.68
N SER A 178 -8.64 -3.60 16.12
CA SER A 178 -9.68 -4.00 17.09
C SER A 178 -10.45 -5.27 16.71
N ARG A 179 -10.54 -5.60 15.41
CA ARG A 179 -11.22 -6.79 14.87
C ARG A 179 -10.34 -8.04 14.81
N CYS A 180 -9.01 -7.90 14.82
CA CYS A 180 -8.07 -9.01 14.78
C CYS A 180 -7.92 -9.67 16.17
N LYS A 181 -7.53 -10.95 16.22
CA LYS A 181 -7.26 -11.70 17.46
C LYS A 181 -6.06 -11.20 18.25
N TYR A 182 -5.13 -10.51 17.58
CA TYR A 182 -3.92 -9.93 18.16
C TYR A 182 -3.77 -8.46 17.75
N THR A 183 -2.78 -7.77 18.29
CA THR A 183 -2.38 -6.42 17.87
C THR A 183 -0.92 -6.39 17.42
N LEU A 184 -0.45 -5.30 16.84
CA LEU A 184 0.92 -5.21 16.31
C LEU A 184 1.99 -5.11 17.40
N GLY A 185 1.66 -4.61 18.59
CA GLY A 185 2.58 -4.47 19.71
C GLY A 185 3.55 -3.31 19.56
N LEU A 186 3.21 -2.25 18.83
CA LEU A 186 4.08 -1.11 18.49
C LEU A 186 3.99 0.06 19.47
N GLY A 187 3.34 -0.14 20.62
CA GLY A 187 3.15 0.88 21.65
C GLY A 187 1.74 1.45 21.70
N GLU A 188 0.81 0.90 20.92
CA GLU A 188 -0.61 1.22 21.01
C GLU A 188 -1.18 0.86 22.39
N GLN A 189 -2.32 1.45 22.74
CA GLN A 189 -2.91 1.26 24.07
C GLN A 189 -3.34 -0.19 24.29
N ASN A 190 -3.90 -0.81 23.24
CA ASN A 190 -4.44 -2.17 23.26
C ASN A 190 -5.47 -2.34 24.37
N ILE A 191 -6.55 -1.54 24.28
CA ILE A 191 -7.62 -1.49 25.30
C ILE A 191 -8.25 -2.87 25.53
N ALA A 192 -8.31 -3.69 24.49
CA ALA A 192 -8.85 -5.04 24.53
C ALA A 192 -7.93 -6.08 25.21
N GLY A 193 -6.68 -5.72 25.55
CA GLY A 193 -5.75 -6.63 26.22
C GLY A 193 -5.32 -7.83 25.38
N LYS A 194 -5.31 -7.68 24.05
CA LYS A 194 -4.99 -8.76 23.11
C LYS A 194 -3.50 -9.10 23.15
N PRO A 195 -3.09 -10.33 22.79
CA PRO A 195 -1.68 -10.62 22.64
C PRO A 195 -1.07 -9.78 21.50
N ASN A 196 0.23 -9.50 21.59
CA ASN A 196 0.95 -8.73 20.60
C ASN A 196 1.65 -9.67 19.61
N LEU A 197 1.66 -9.30 18.34
CA LEU A 197 2.50 -9.95 17.34
C LEU A 197 3.97 -9.85 17.76
N ARG A 198 4.78 -10.88 17.51
CA ARG A 198 6.25 -10.86 17.72
C ARG A 198 6.94 -9.99 16.67
N TYR A 199 6.58 -8.71 16.63
CA TYR A 199 6.93 -7.74 15.59
C TYR A 199 8.44 -7.67 15.36
N ASP A 200 9.23 -7.59 16.43
CA ASP A 200 10.70 -7.53 16.34
C ASP A 200 11.31 -8.76 15.65
N ALA A 201 10.71 -9.94 15.82
CA ALA A 201 11.18 -11.18 15.20
C ALA A 201 10.75 -11.30 13.73
N ILE A 202 9.58 -10.78 13.38
CA ILE A 202 9.01 -10.85 12.02
C ILE A 202 9.58 -9.74 11.14
N CYS A 203 9.42 -8.49 11.58
CA CYS A 203 9.80 -7.30 10.82
C CYS A 203 11.33 -7.13 10.80
N ARG A 204 12.02 -7.55 11.87
CA ARG A 204 13.47 -7.38 12.07
C ARG A 204 13.91 -5.91 11.87
N PRO A 205 13.38 -4.95 12.67
CA PRO A 205 13.59 -3.52 12.44
C PRO A 205 15.06 -3.10 12.36
N ASN A 206 15.95 -3.70 13.15
CA ASN A 206 17.39 -3.43 13.09
C ASN A 206 18.02 -3.76 11.74
N GLU A 207 17.58 -4.84 11.09
CA GLU A 207 18.10 -5.25 9.79
C GLU A 207 17.57 -4.33 8.70
N ILE A 208 16.28 -3.98 8.75
CA ILE A 208 15.70 -2.95 7.87
C ILE A 208 16.41 -1.61 8.05
N TYR A 209 16.71 -1.22 9.29
CA TYR A 209 17.44 0.00 9.60
C TYR A 209 18.89 -0.04 9.10
N SER A 210 19.55 -1.20 9.08
CA SER A 210 20.89 -1.36 8.50
C SER A 210 20.93 -1.10 6.98
N LEU A 211 19.77 -1.16 6.32
CA LEU A 211 19.60 -0.82 4.90
C LEU A 211 19.24 0.66 4.71
N LYS A 212 19.35 1.51 5.73
CA LYS A 212 18.96 2.91 5.61
C LYS A 212 19.89 3.73 4.71
N ASP A 213 21.16 3.36 4.66
CA ASP A 213 22.20 4.12 3.99
C ASP A 213 22.13 3.85 2.49
N ASN A 214 21.87 4.90 1.72
CA ASN A 214 21.80 4.84 0.26
C ASN A 214 23.21 4.58 -0.30
N PRO A 215 23.41 3.55 -1.14
CA PRO A 215 24.73 3.21 -1.70
C PRO A 215 25.42 4.33 -2.48
N TYR A 216 24.66 5.33 -2.94
CA TYR A 216 25.15 6.48 -3.69
C TYR A 216 25.15 7.78 -2.89
N ALA A 217 24.93 7.73 -1.57
CA ALA A 217 24.92 8.91 -0.70
C ALA A 217 26.22 9.72 -0.78
N ASP A 218 27.37 9.05 -0.91
CA ASP A 218 28.68 9.70 -0.98
C ASP A 218 28.95 10.40 -2.33
N HIS A 219 28.17 10.09 -3.36
CA HIS A 219 28.41 10.57 -4.73
C HIS A 219 27.30 11.49 -5.25
N ILE A 220 26.15 11.50 -4.58
CA ILE A 220 24.98 12.29 -4.96
C ILE A 220 24.67 13.26 -3.81
N ASP A 221 25.19 14.48 -3.95
CA ASP A 221 24.83 15.61 -3.08
C ASP A 221 23.46 16.16 -3.48
N ASN A 222 22.42 15.43 -3.06
CA ASN A 222 21.02 15.77 -3.24
C ASN A 222 20.17 15.14 -2.12
N GLN A 223 19.53 15.97 -1.30
CA GLN A 223 18.75 15.50 -0.15
C GLN A 223 17.49 14.73 -0.59
N GLU A 224 16.98 14.98 -1.79
CA GLU A 224 15.86 14.24 -2.39
C GLU A 224 16.21 12.76 -2.69
N ASN A 225 17.50 12.44 -2.82
CA ASN A 225 17.96 11.07 -3.07
C ASN A 225 17.53 10.11 -1.96
N GLN A 226 17.64 10.55 -0.71
CA GLN A 226 17.26 9.73 0.44
C GLN A 226 15.74 9.53 0.51
N THR A 227 14.96 10.58 0.26
CA THR A 227 13.50 10.52 0.21
C THR A 227 13.03 9.54 -0.87
N LEU A 228 13.58 9.67 -2.09
CA LEU A 228 13.26 8.78 -3.20
C LEU A 228 13.63 7.32 -2.90
N TYR A 229 14.82 7.10 -2.35
CA TYR A 229 15.28 5.77 -1.93
C TYR A 229 14.30 5.11 -0.96
N ILE A 230 13.86 5.83 0.08
CA ILE A 230 12.90 5.30 1.05
C ILE A 230 11.55 5.00 0.40
N ILE A 231 11.01 5.91 -0.42
CA ILE A 231 9.72 5.74 -1.12
C ILE A 231 9.73 4.44 -1.94
N HIS A 232 10.80 4.22 -2.70
CA HIS A 232 10.90 3.04 -3.55
C HIS A 232 11.08 1.73 -2.76
N GLN A 233 11.73 1.76 -1.60
CA GLN A 233 11.78 0.56 -0.73
C GLN A 233 10.39 0.21 -0.18
N ILE A 234 9.55 1.21 0.15
CA ILE A 234 8.14 0.98 0.53
C ILE A 234 7.39 0.36 -0.64
N LEU A 235 7.55 0.94 -1.84
CA LEU A 235 6.90 0.47 -3.06
C LEU A 235 7.24 -1.01 -3.35
N GLU A 236 8.52 -1.35 -3.37
CA GLU A 236 9.00 -2.71 -3.68
C GLU A 236 8.60 -3.73 -2.61
N SER A 237 8.53 -3.32 -1.34
CA SER A 237 8.00 -4.19 -0.27
C SER A 237 6.54 -4.57 -0.53
N TRP A 238 5.70 -3.60 -0.93
CA TRP A 238 4.30 -3.86 -1.27
C TRP A 238 4.14 -4.62 -2.59
N ILE A 239 4.99 -4.39 -3.59
CA ILE A 239 5.04 -5.20 -4.82
C ILE A 239 5.32 -6.67 -4.47
N TYR A 240 6.30 -6.92 -3.60
CA TYR A 240 6.62 -8.28 -3.17
C TYR A 240 5.45 -8.93 -2.41
N ALA A 241 4.78 -8.17 -1.51
CA ALA A 241 3.56 -8.64 -0.85
C ALA A 241 2.44 -8.97 -1.85
N SER A 242 2.21 -8.11 -2.84
CA SER A 242 1.24 -8.34 -3.93
C SER A 242 1.54 -9.60 -4.73
N GLY A 243 2.81 -9.88 -5.04
CA GLY A 243 3.20 -11.10 -5.73
C GLY A 243 2.85 -12.37 -4.95
N ASN A 244 3.07 -12.35 -3.64
CA ASN A 244 2.68 -13.48 -2.77
C ASN A 244 1.16 -13.60 -2.62
N LEU A 245 0.43 -12.48 -2.56
CA LEU A 245 -1.03 -12.49 -2.55
C LEU A 245 -1.60 -13.03 -3.87
N LEU A 246 -1.01 -12.66 -5.02
CA LEU A 246 -1.35 -13.23 -6.33
C LEU A 246 -1.16 -14.75 -6.36
N ASN A 247 -0.07 -15.26 -5.82
CA ASN A 247 0.14 -16.70 -5.70
C ASN A 247 -0.94 -17.35 -4.82
N ARG A 248 -1.32 -16.71 -3.70
CA ARG A 248 -2.41 -17.17 -2.82
C ARG A 248 -3.77 -17.20 -3.54
N ILE A 249 -4.05 -16.21 -4.38
CA ILE A 249 -5.26 -16.17 -5.23
C ILE A 249 -5.26 -17.34 -6.20
N VAL A 250 -4.15 -17.56 -6.92
CA VAL A 250 -4.03 -18.67 -7.89
C VAL A 250 -4.25 -20.00 -7.19
N SER A 251 -3.56 -20.27 -6.07
CA SER A 251 -3.78 -21.49 -5.28
C SER A 251 -5.23 -21.64 -4.83
N SER A 252 -5.87 -20.55 -4.37
CA SER A 252 -7.25 -20.59 -3.90
C SER A 252 -8.26 -20.88 -5.03
N ILE A 253 -7.98 -20.42 -6.25
CA ILE A 253 -8.79 -20.73 -7.45
C ILE A 253 -8.62 -22.20 -7.83
N GLU A 254 -7.38 -22.71 -7.82
CA GLU A 254 -7.07 -24.13 -8.10
C GLU A 254 -7.73 -25.08 -7.08
N GLU A 255 -7.84 -24.64 -5.82
CA GLU A 255 -8.53 -25.36 -4.74
C GLU A 255 -10.06 -25.14 -4.69
N GLU A 256 -10.64 -24.45 -5.68
CA GLU A 256 -12.06 -24.11 -5.77
C GLU A 256 -12.61 -23.27 -4.58
N LYS A 257 -11.72 -22.58 -3.84
CA LYS A 257 -12.05 -21.67 -2.73
C LYS A 257 -12.36 -20.25 -3.25
N PHE A 258 -13.44 -20.12 -4.01
CA PHE A 258 -13.75 -18.87 -4.72
C PHE A 258 -14.06 -17.67 -3.80
N GLU A 259 -14.64 -17.89 -2.63
CA GLU A 259 -14.92 -16.81 -1.66
C GLU A 259 -13.62 -16.18 -1.17
N LYS A 260 -12.67 -17.01 -0.72
CA LYS A 260 -11.32 -16.57 -0.32
C LYS A 260 -10.60 -15.88 -1.48
N ALA A 261 -10.62 -16.47 -2.68
CA ALA A 261 -10.01 -15.86 -3.85
C ALA A 261 -10.60 -14.48 -4.17
N SER A 262 -11.91 -14.30 -4.00
CA SER A 262 -12.57 -13.01 -4.21
C SER A 262 -12.15 -11.97 -3.17
N ASN A 263 -12.01 -12.35 -1.89
CA ASN A 263 -11.53 -11.46 -0.84
C ASN A 263 -10.07 -11.04 -1.10
N ASP A 264 -9.21 -11.99 -1.46
CA ASP A 264 -7.81 -11.74 -1.81
C ASP A 264 -7.69 -10.81 -3.04
N VAL A 265 -8.54 -10.97 -4.06
CA VAL A 265 -8.58 -10.07 -5.22
C VAL A 265 -8.96 -8.64 -4.80
N TYR A 266 -9.89 -8.50 -3.87
CA TYR A 266 -10.28 -7.19 -3.32
C TYR A 266 -9.15 -6.55 -2.49
N LEU A 267 -8.43 -7.34 -1.69
CA LEU A 267 -7.21 -6.87 -1.02
C LEU A 267 -6.16 -6.40 -2.03
N LEU A 268 -5.96 -7.18 -3.09
CA LEU A 268 -4.99 -6.86 -4.12
C LEU A 268 -5.33 -5.54 -4.85
N GLU A 269 -6.62 -5.29 -5.14
CA GLU A 269 -7.10 -4.00 -5.66
C GLU A 269 -6.72 -2.83 -4.74
N LYS A 270 -6.90 -3.00 -3.42
CA LYS A 270 -6.52 -1.98 -2.44
C LYS A 270 -5.01 -1.76 -2.39
N ILE A 271 -4.20 -2.82 -2.50
CA ILE A 271 -2.75 -2.70 -2.57
C ILE A 271 -2.35 -1.93 -3.85
N TRP A 272 -2.98 -2.18 -4.99
CA TRP A 272 -2.72 -1.39 -6.21
C TRP A 272 -2.99 0.11 -6.04
N LYS A 273 -4.08 0.47 -5.35
CA LYS A 273 -4.35 1.88 -5.02
C LYS A 273 -3.29 2.46 -4.09
N LEU A 274 -2.84 1.68 -3.12
CA LEU A 274 -1.74 2.06 -2.23
C LEU A 274 -0.43 2.27 -3.02
N LEU A 275 -0.08 1.39 -3.95
CA LEU A 275 1.12 1.49 -4.78
C LEU A 275 1.13 2.80 -5.60
N ALA A 276 0.00 3.15 -6.22
CA ALA A 276 -0.13 4.42 -6.93
C ALA A 276 0.07 5.63 -5.99
N GLU A 277 -0.44 5.57 -4.76
CA GLU A 277 -0.24 6.64 -3.78
C GLU A 277 1.19 6.74 -3.27
N ILE A 278 1.91 5.62 -3.14
CA ILE A 278 3.34 5.59 -2.79
C ILE A 278 4.14 6.23 -3.91
N GLU A 279 3.89 5.84 -5.16
CA GLU A 279 4.55 6.42 -6.33
C GLU A 279 4.34 7.93 -6.35
N ASP A 280 3.11 8.41 -6.19
CA ASP A 280 2.76 9.84 -6.20
C ASP A 280 3.44 10.68 -5.10
N LEU A 281 4.07 10.08 -4.08
CA LEU A 281 4.82 10.85 -3.06
C LEU A 281 5.99 11.64 -3.66
N HIS A 282 6.55 11.19 -4.78
CA HIS A 282 7.63 11.95 -5.44
C HIS A 282 7.17 13.33 -5.92
N MET A 283 5.87 13.53 -6.14
CA MET A 283 5.29 14.82 -6.53
C MET A 283 5.39 15.88 -5.44
N LEU A 284 5.72 15.50 -4.20
CA LEU A 284 5.92 16.40 -3.06
C LEU A 284 7.38 16.87 -2.93
N MET A 285 8.28 16.29 -3.72
CA MET A 285 9.70 16.66 -3.77
C MET A 285 9.86 17.97 -4.55
N ASP A 286 10.94 18.70 -4.29
CA ASP A 286 11.23 19.89 -5.08
C ASP A 286 11.52 19.50 -6.55
N PRO A 287 10.86 20.13 -7.53
CA PRO A 287 10.99 19.74 -8.93
C PRO A 287 12.40 19.98 -9.49
N GLU A 288 13.11 21.02 -9.04
CA GLU A 288 14.47 21.30 -9.51
C GLU A 288 15.46 20.28 -8.96
N ASP A 289 15.38 20.00 -7.66
CA ASP A 289 16.20 18.98 -7.01
C ASP A 289 15.91 17.59 -7.57
N PHE A 290 14.63 17.25 -7.78
CA PHE A 290 14.25 15.96 -8.38
C PHE A 290 14.76 15.83 -9.82
N LEU A 291 14.69 16.90 -10.64
CA LEU A 291 15.25 16.88 -11.99
C LEU A 291 16.79 16.77 -11.99
N LYS A 292 17.46 17.41 -11.02
CA LYS A 292 18.91 17.27 -10.83
C LYS A 292 19.26 15.83 -10.43
N LEU A 293 18.53 15.26 -9.48
CA LEU A 293 18.67 13.87 -9.04
C LEU A 293 18.49 12.90 -10.20
N LYS A 294 17.46 13.12 -11.02
CA LYS A 294 17.19 12.34 -12.24
C LYS A 294 18.40 12.34 -13.18
N LYS A 295 19.07 13.47 -13.37
CA LYS A 295 20.30 13.55 -14.17
C LYS A 295 21.48 12.83 -13.51
N GLN A 296 21.65 12.97 -12.19
CA GLN A 296 22.73 12.35 -11.41
C GLN A 296 22.64 10.83 -11.38
N LEU A 297 21.42 10.29 -11.23
CA LEU A 297 21.11 8.87 -11.35
C LEU A 297 21.14 8.37 -12.81
N GLN A 298 21.54 9.23 -13.76
CA GLN A 298 21.61 8.94 -15.20
C GLN A 298 20.29 8.38 -15.76
N ILE A 299 19.16 8.88 -15.26
CA ILE A 299 17.83 8.52 -15.73
C ILE A 299 17.60 9.12 -17.12
N LYS A 300 17.98 8.37 -18.16
CA LYS A 300 17.73 8.75 -19.56
C LYS A 300 16.34 8.23 -19.98
N SER A 301 15.46 9.13 -20.38
CA SER A 301 14.27 8.77 -21.16
C SER A 301 14.64 8.94 -22.63
N THR A 302 15.17 7.88 -23.24
CA THR A 302 15.63 7.90 -24.65
C THR A 302 14.62 7.36 -25.66
N GLY A 303 13.38 7.09 -25.23
CA GLY A 303 12.32 6.68 -26.14
C GLY A 303 10.95 6.68 -25.48
N LYS A 304 9.88 6.68 -26.30
CA LYS A 304 8.48 6.52 -25.85
C LYS A 304 8.21 5.24 -25.04
N ALA A 305 9.16 4.29 -25.04
CA ALA A 305 9.10 3.02 -24.32
C ALA A 305 10.26 2.82 -23.31
N ASP A 306 11.23 3.73 -23.23
CA ASP A 306 12.33 3.68 -22.26
C ASP A 306 12.01 4.61 -21.09
N ALA A 307 10.90 4.32 -20.39
CA ALA A 307 10.73 4.86 -19.06
C ALA A 307 11.82 4.25 -18.18
N PHE A 308 12.45 5.07 -17.35
CA PHE A 308 13.23 4.57 -16.23
C PHE A 308 12.47 3.44 -15.58
N CYS A 309 13.04 2.23 -15.63
CA CYS A 309 12.41 1.13 -14.97
C CYS A 309 12.85 1.19 -13.52
N PHE A 310 12.09 1.97 -12.75
CA PHE A 310 11.82 1.67 -11.34
C PHE A 310 11.07 0.34 -11.27
N ARG A 311 11.61 -0.68 -11.92
CA ARG A 311 11.04 -2.01 -12.07
C ARG A 311 12.17 -2.94 -11.68
N SER A 312 12.01 -3.53 -10.52
CA SER A 312 12.80 -4.69 -10.17
C SER A 312 12.46 -5.83 -11.13
N GLU A 313 13.35 -6.81 -11.27
CA GLU A 313 13.09 -7.97 -12.14
C GLU A 313 11.76 -8.67 -11.78
N GLY A 314 11.32 -8.60 -10.52
CA GLY A 314 10.05 -9.16 -10.06
C GLY A 314 8.77 -8.51 -10.61
N LEU A 315 8.86 -7.39 -11.34
CA LEU A 315 7.75 -6.81 -12.10
C LEU A 315 7.82 -7.09 -13.62
N VAL A 316 8.95 -7.63 -14.08
CA VAL A 316 9.26 -7.82 -15.50
C VAL A 316 9.23 -9.30 -15.88
N TYR A 317 9.44 -10.21 -14.92
CA TYR A 317 9.45 -11.66 -15.09
C TYR A 317 8.46 -12.37 -14.17
#